data_AF-A0A0G4B451-F1
#
_entry.id   AF-A0A0G4B451-F1
#
_cell.length_a   1.000
_cell.length_b   1.000
_cell.length_c   1.000
_cell.angle_alpha   90.00
_cell.angle_beta   90.00
_cell.angle_gamma   90.00
#
_symmetry.space_group_name_H-M   'P 1'
#
loop_
_entity.id
_entity.type
_entity.pdbx_description
1 polymer ?
#
loop_
_entity_poly.entity_id
_entity_poly.type
_entity_poly.pdbx_seq_one_letter_code
_entity_poly.pdbx_strand_id
1 'polypeptide(L)'
;MKTLVVYYSRSGHNESLARNIAKKLNNSEIEEIVDLKNREGGWGIFISILGQFSKKLTQIQTQINNPKDFDLVVIVSPLWAGILPSPTRTYIAKNNENLKKYAFISVSGSGKDNSKAIEDIEKTVHQSPSASLLLSESDYKGDASLQIEEFLNNLA
;
A
#
# COMPACT_ATOMS: atom_id res chain seq x y z
N MET A 1 6.80 17.50 -9.76
CA MET A 1 5.82 16.51 -9.24
C MET A 1 5.95 16.47 -7.72
N LYS A 2 4.89 16.79 -6.98
CA LYS A 2 4.81 16.60 -5.53
C LYS A 2 4.21 15.21 -5.26
N THR A 3 4.88 14.38 -4.47
CA THR A 3 4.45 12.99 -4.24
C THR A 3 4.12 12.72 -2.78
N LEU A 4 3.04 12.01 -2.51
CA LEU A 4 2.73 11.48 -1.18
C LEU A 4 3.01 9.97 -1.18
N VAL A 5 3.89 9.51 -0.30
CA VAL A 5 4.11 8.10 -0.04
C VAL A 5 3.30 7.70 1.19
N VAL A 6 2.24 6.95 1.01
CA VAL A 6 1.45 6.42 2.12
C VAL A 6 1.77 4.96 2.34
N TYR A 7 1.91 4.54 3.61
CA TYR A 7 2.23 3.16 3.89
C TYR A 7 1.44 2.54 5.03
N TYR A 8 1.15 1.25 4.91
CA TYR A 8 0.72 0.41 6.03
C TYR A 8 1.77 -0.69 6.23
N SER A 9 2.16 -0.95 7.47
CA SER A 9 3.17 -1.96 7.79
C SER A 9 2.90 -2.59 9.16
N ARG A 10 3.03 -3.92 9.23
CA ARG A 10 2.90 -4.66 10.50
C ARG A 10 4.22 -5.23 11.01
N SER A 11 5.10 -5.65 10.09
CA SER A 11 6.40 -6.27 10.40
C SER A 11 7.60 -5.42 9.98
N GLY A 12 7.38 -4.15 9.59
CA GLY A 12 8.45 -3.21 9.24
C GLY A 12 8.92 -3.25 7.78
N HIS A 13 8.69 -4.33 7.03
CA HIS A 13 9.18 -4.42 5.64
C HIS A 13 8.62 -3.33 4.71
N ASN A 14 7.30 -3.12 4.75
CA ASN A 14 6.64 -2.11 3.91
C ASN A 14 6.93 -0.69 4.38
N GLU A 15 7.16 -0.48 5.68
CA GLU A 15 7.66 0.80 6.21
C GLU A 15 9.06 1.10 5.67
N SER A 16 9.98 0.15 5.78
CA SER A 16 11.36 0.29 5.28
C SER A 16 11.36 0.62 3.78
N LEU A 17 10.54 -0.10 3.01
CA LEU A 17 10.35 0.16 1.58
C LEU A 17 9.80 1.57 1.32
N ALA A 18 8.76 2.00 2.03
CA ALA A 18 8.17 3.32 1.88
C ALA A 18 9.17 4.45 2.18
N ARG A 19 9.95 4.31 3.26
CA ARG A 19 11.01 5.26 3.62
C ARG A 19 12.11 5.32 2.56
N ASN A 20 12.49 4.17 1.96
CA ASN A 20 13.45 4.13 0.87
C ASN A 20 12.92 4.86 -0.37
N ILE A 21 11.68 4.58 -0.78
CA ILE A 21 11.01 5.25 -1.90
C ILE A 21 10.95 6.76 -1.69
N ALA A 22 10.49 7.20 -0.52
CA ALA A 22 10.41 8.63 -0.20
C ALA A 22 11.77 9.32 -0.31
N LYS A 23 12.86 8.68 0.18
CA LYS A 23 14.22 9.20 0.05
C LYS A 23 14.70 9.30 -1.40
N LYS A 24 14.29 8.37 -2.27
CA LYS A 24 14.63 8.40 -3.71
C LYS A 24 13.79 9.42 -4.51
N LEU A 25 12.69 9.92 -3.94
CA LEU A 25 11.82 10.91 -4.58
C LEU A 25 12.13 12.32 -4.06
N ASN A 26 12.61 13.20 -4.95
CA ASN A 26 13.13 14.54 -4.61
C ASN A 26 12.14 15.48 -3.88
N ASN A 27 10.83 15.33 -4.09
CA ASN A 27 9.79 16.19 -3.49
C ASN A 27 8.62 15.32 -2.99
N SER A 28 8.91 14.54 -1.94
CA SER A 28 7.92 13.63 -1.36
C SER A 28 7.67 13.87 0.13
N GLU A 29 6.43 13.62 0.53
CA GLU A 29 6.03 13.48 1.92
C GLU A 29 5.71 12.02 2.20
N ILE A 30 5.89 11.57 3.44
CA ILE A 30 5.59 10.20 3.85
C ILE A 30 4.60 10.20 5.00
N GLU A 31 3.60 9.32 4.93
CA GLU A 31 2.55 9.21 5.93
C GLU A 31 2.18 7.75 6.20
N GLU A 32 1.97 7.42 7.47
CA GLU A 32 1.54 6.08 7.90
C GLU A 32 0.02 5.97 7.97
N ILE A 33 -0.50 4.87 7.45
CA ILE A 33 -1.89 4.44 7.61
C ILE A 33 -1.97 3.65 8.92
N VAL A 34 -2.32 4.32 10.02
CA VAL A 34 -2.46 3.67 11.34
C VAL A 34 -3.86 3.07 11.48
N ASP A 35 -3.94 1.75 11.67
CA ASP A 35 -5.22 1.06 12.00
C ASP A 35 -5.53 1.24 13.48
N LEU A 36 -6.71 1.77 13.80
CA LEU A 36 -7.14 1.99 15.19
C LEU A 36 -7.69 0.71 15.83
N LYS A 37 -7.90 -0.37 15.05
CA LYS A 37 -8.25 -1.67 15.60
C LYS A 37 -7.01 -2.42 16.05
N ASN A 38 -6.99 -2.85 17.31
CA ASN A 38 -5.97 -3.78 17.78
C ASN A 38 -6.16 -5.15 17.08
N ARG A 39 -5.14 -5.61 16.35
CA ARG A 39 -5.11 -6.90 15.64
C ARG A 39 -4.11 -7.90 16.24
N GLU A 40 -3.66 -7.67 17.46
CA GLU A 40 -2.73 -8.55 18.16
C GLU A 40 -3.43 -9.82 18.71
N GLY A 41 -2.72 -10.96 18.66
CA GLY A 41 -3.18 -12.26 19.17
C GLY A 41 -3.82 -13.22 18.13
N GLY A 42 -3.79 -14.53 18.41
CA GLY A 42 -4.28 -15.60 17.51
C GLY A 42 -5.79 -15.54 17.20
N TRP A 43 -6.58 -14.90 18.07
CA TRP A 43 -7.99 -14.57 17.82
C TRP A 43 -8.17 -13.43 16.80
N GLY A 44 -7.19 -12.51 16.73
CA GLY A 44 -7.13 -11.46 15.72
C GLY A 44 -6.97 -12.03 14.31
N ILE A 45 -6.31 -13.18 14.13
CA ILE A 45 -6.16 -13.88 12.85
C ILE A 45 -7.50 -14.44 12.35
N PHE A 46 -8.30 -15.09 13.20
CA PHE A 46 -9.61 -15.61 12.81
C PHE A 46 -10.63 -14.51 12.45
N ILE A 47 -10.70 -13.44 13.26
CA ILE A 47 -11.59 -12.30 13.00
C ILE A 47 -11.11 -11.48 11.79
N SER A 48 -9.80 -11.38 11.55
CA SER A 48 -9.27 -10.71 10.36
C SER A 48 -9.43 -11.53 9.09
N ILE A 49 -9.42 -12.87 9.14
CA ILE A 49 -9.76 -13.73 7.99
C ILE A 49 -11.27 -13.64 7.68
N LEU A 50 -12.16 -13.78 8.68
CA LEU A 50 -13.61 -13.65 8.48
C LEU A 50 -14.03 -12.21 8.11
N GLY A 51 -13.36 -11.21 8.67
CA GLY A 51 -13.60 -9.80 8.40
C GLY A 51 -13.05 -9.31 7.06
N GLN A 52 -12.09 -10.03 6.44
CA GLN A 52 -11.54 -9.72 5.11
C GLN A 52 -12.53 -10.01 3.99
N PHE A 53 -13.45 -10.97 4.17
CA PHE A 53 -14.55 -11.24 3.24
C PHE A 53 -15.71 -10.25 3.37
N SER A 54 -15.85 -9.62 4.54
CA SER A 54 -16.73 -8.46 4.66
C SER A 54 -15.97 -7.26 4.08
N LYS A 55 -16.46 -6.63 3.02
CA LYS A 55 -15.91 -5.37 2.49
C LYS A 55 -15.99 -4.19 3.49
N LYS A 56 -16.13 -4.46 4.81
CA LYS A 56 -16.25 -3.45 5.86
C LYS A 56 -14.93 -2.72 6.03
N LEU A 57 -15.00 -1.42 5.80
CA LEU A 57 -13.94 -0.47 6.11
C LEU A 57 -13.62 -0.52 7.62
N THR A 58 -12.35 -0.36 7.97
CA THR A 58 -11.91 -0.22 9.37
C THR A 58 -11.85 1.26 9.75
N GLN A 59 -11.58 1.54 11.01
CA GLN A 59 -11.23 2.89 11.45
C GLN A 59 -9.72 3.05 11.39
N ILE A 60 -9.26 3.99 10.58
CA ILE A 60 -7.86 4.42 10.51
C ILE A 60 -7.73 5.80 11.15
N GLN A 61 -6.56 6.11 11.67
CA GLN A 61 -6.24 7.46 12.16
C GLN A 61 -6.49 8.49 11.05
N THR A 62 -6.85 9.71 11.44
CA THR A 62 -7.05 10.81 10.50
C THR A 62 -5.71 11.15 9.84
N GLN A 63 -5.71 11.23 8.52
CA GLN A 63 -4.56 11.64 7.73
C GLN A 63 -4.31 13.14 7.94
N ILE A 64 -3.05 13.50 8.10
CA ILE A 64 -2.55 14.87 8.11
C ILE A 64 -2.57 15.44 6.69
N ASN A 65 -2.19 14.63 5.70
CA ASN A 65 -2.07 15.05 4.32
C ASN A 65 -3.36 14.79 3.53
N ASN A 66 -3.75 15.77 2.72
CA ASN A 66 -4.83 15.60 1.75
C ASN A 66 -4.26 15.13 0.40
N PRO A 67 -4.63 13.94 -0.12
CA PRO A 67 -4.11 13.44 -1.39
C PRO A 67 -4.34 14.35 -2.60
N LYS A 68 -5.35 15.23 -2.56
CA LYS A 68 -5.61 16.23 -3.62
C LYS A 68 -4.45 17.23 -3.81
N ASP A 69 -3.65 17.46 -2.78
CA ASP A 69 -2.55 18.42 -2.82
C ASP A 69 -1.28 17.85 -3.48
N PHE A 70 -1.30 16.58 -3.87
CA PHE A 70 -0.20 15.88 -4.50
C PHE A 70 -0.53 15.55 -5.96
N ASP A 71 0.51 15.43 -6.77
CA ASP A 71 0.39 15.02 -8.18
C ASP A 71 0.34 13.50 -8.30
N LEU A 72 1.01 12.80 -7.38
CA LEU A 72 1.12 11.35 -7.33
C LEU A 72 1.01 10.85 -5.88
N VAL A 73 0.28 9.75 -5.68
CA VAL A 73 0.29 9.01 -4.42
C VAL A 73 0.89 7.62 -4.62
N VAL A 74 1.98 7.31 -3.93
CA VAL A 74 2.55 5.94 -3.90
C VAL A 74 2.02 5.23 -2.67
N ILE A 75 1.24 4.17 -2.89
CA ILE A 75 0.64 3.37 -1.83
C ILE A 75 1.53 2.14 -1.60
N VAL A 76 2.05 2.03 -0.38
CA VAL A 76 2.91 0.92 0.05
C VAL A 76 2.16 0.07 1.08
N SER A 77 1.86 -1.18 0.77
CA SER A 77 1.09 -2.02 1.70
C SER A 77 1.44 -3.47 1.52
N PRO A 78 1.46 -4.28 2.61
CA PRO A 78 1.50 -5.72 2.46
C PRO A 78 0.22 -6.21 1.75
N LEU A 79 0.28 -7.44 1.29
CA LEU A 79 -0.87 -8.22 0.86
C LEU A 79 -1.09 -9.35 1.86
N TRP A 80 -2.33 -9.51 2.31
CA TRP A 80 -2.74 -10.58 3.22
C TRP A 80 -3.66 -11.53 2.46
N ALA A 81 -3.30 -12.80 2.39
CA ALA A 81 -4.00 -13.80 1.57
C ALA A 81 -4.25 -13.33 0.12
N GLY A 82 -3.31 -12.57 -0.46
CA GLY A 82 -3.38 -12.07 -1.83
C GLY A 82 -4.30 -10.87 -2.07
N ILE A 83 -4.81 -10.22 -1.02
CA ILE A 83 -5.65 -9.03 -1.13
C ILE A 83 -5.17 -7.88 -0.24
N LEU A 84 -5.72 -6.68 -0.46
CA LEU A 84 -5.44 -5.53 0.38
C LEU A 84 -5.89 -5.76 1.83
N PRO A 85 -5.05 -5.39 2.82
CA PRO A 85 -5.48 -5.22 4.19
C PRO A 85 -6.60 -4.18 4.30
N SER A 86 -7.51 -4.40 5.25
CA SER A 86 -8.62 -3.49 5.54
C SER A 86 -8.20 -2.02 5.80
N PRO A 87 -7.07 -1.72 6.47
CA PRO A 87 -6.58 -0.33 6.64
C PRO A 87 -6.29 0.36 5.31
N THR A 88 -5.50 -0.26 4.45
CA THR A 88 -5.15 0.27 3.14
C THR A 88 -6.39 0.41 2.26
N ARG A 89 -7.27 -0.60 2.26
CA ARG A 89 -8.57 -0.53 1.56
C ARG A 89 -9.41 0.65 2.04
N THR A 90 -9.41 0.92 3.34
CA THR A 90 -10.12 2.06 3.93
C THR A 90 -9.53 3.39 3.49
N TYR A 91 -8.21 3.52 3.54
CA TYR A 91 -7.53 4.73 3.09
C TYR A 91 -7.88 5.04 1.63
N ILE A 92 -7.79 4.04 0.77
CA ILE A 92 -8.09 4.18 -0.66
C ILE A 92 -9.55 4.54 -0.88
N ALA A 93 -10.48 3.83 -0.25
CA ALA A 93 -11.91 4.11 -0.41
C ALA A 93 -12.29 5.52 0.06
N LYS A 94 -11.69 6.02 1.14
CA LYS A 94 -11.93 7.38 1.65
C LYS A 94 -11.35 8.47 0.76
N ASN A 95 -10.28 8.17 0.02
CA ASN A 95 -9.54 9.14 -0.76
C ASN A 95 -9.70 8.94 -2.27
N ASN A 96 -10.54 8.03 -2.73
CA ASN A 96 -10.64 7.67 -4.14
C ASN A 96 -10.79 8.89 -5.06
N GLU A 97 -11.77 9.76 -4.77
CA GLU A 97 -12.01 11.00 -5.55
C GLU A 97 -10.91 12.07 -5.39
N ASN A 98 -9.98 11.85 -4.46
CA ASN A 98 -8.86 12.73 -4.15
C ASN A 98 -7.56 12.28 -4.82
N LEU A 99 -7.50 11.05 -5.36
CA LEU A 99 -6.32 10.50 -6.02
C LEU A 99 -6.28 10.95 -7.49
N LYS A 100 -5.41 11.92 -7.83
CA LYS A 100 -5.19 12.32 -9.23
C LYS A 100 -4.53 11.21 -10.05
N LYS A 101 -3.40 10.69 -9.53
CA LYS A 101 -2.62 9.57 -10.05
C LYS A 101 -2.11 8.79 -8.84
N TYR A 102 -2.09 7.47 -8.92
CA TYR A 102 -1.52 6.66 -7.84
C TYR A 102 -0.75 5.46 -8.39
N ALA A 103 0.25 5.01 -7.63
CA ALA A 103 1.02 3.80 -7.89
C ALA A 103 0.97 2.88 -6.66
N PHE A 104 1.17 1.58 -6.88
CA PHE A 104 1.08 0.58 -5.81
C PHE A 104 2.35 -0.26 -5.73
N ILE A 105 2.89 -0.42 -4.53
CA ILE A 105 4.02 -1.33 -4.32
C ILE A 105 3.86 -2.09 -3.01
N SER A 106 4.26 -3.37 -3.01
CA SER A 106 4.05 -4.26 -1.88
C SER A 106 5.25 -5.16 -1.66
N VAL A 107 5.61 -5.36 -0.38
CA VAL A 107 6.34 -6.55 0.08
C VAL A 107 5.35 -7.49 0.78
N SER A 108 5.26 -8.72 0.30
CA SER A 108 4.33 -9.75 0.82
C SER A 108 4.94 -11.15 0.74
N GLY A 109 4.30 -12.15 1.34
CA GLY A 109 4.82 -13.53 1.32
C GLY A 109 5.00 -14.09 -0.10
N SER A 110 3.98 -13.92 -0.96
CA SER A 110 3.97 -14.53 -2.31
C SER A 110 4.35 -13.56 -3.44
N GLY A 111 4.63 -12.29 -3.14
CA GLY A 111 5.10 -11.32 -4.14
C GLY A 111 4.26 -11.29 -5.42
N LYS A 112 4.93 -11.53 -6.57
CA LYS A 112 4.35 -11.50 -7.93
C LYS A 112 3.19 -12.48 -8.12
N ASP A 113 3.12 -13.56 -7.36
CA ASP A 113 2.02 -14.53 -7.44
C ASP A 113 0.70 -13.97 -6.92
N ASN A 114 0.71 -12.81 -6.26
CA ASN A 114 -0.49 -12.09 -5.85
C ASN A 114 -1.04 -11.16 -6.94
N SER A 115 -0.94 -11.51 -8.23
CA SER A 115 -1.41 -10.67 -9.34
C SER A 115 -2.89 -10.25 -9.20
N LYS A 116 -3.73 -11.12 -8.61
CA LYS A 116 -5.13 -10.84 -8.26
C LYS A 116 -5.33 -9.67 -7.29
N ALA A 117 -4.29 -9.29 -6.53
CA ALA A 117 -4.34 -8.13 -5.65
C ALA A 117 -4.54 -6.83 -6.43
N ILE A 118 -3.93 -6.71 -7.63
CA ILE A 118 -4.11 -5.53 -8.48
C ILE A 118 -5.55 -5.44 -8.94
N GLU A 119 -6.16 -6.56 -9.34
CA GLU A 119 -7.59 -6.60 -9.68
C GLU A 119 -8.49 -6.22 -8.49
N ASP A 120 -8.15 -6.62 -7.26
CA ASP A 120 -8.89 -6.23 -6.05
C ASP A 120 -8.79 -4.72 -5.78
N ILE A 121 -7.60 -4.16 -5.98
CA ILE A 121 -7.36 -2.71 -5.89
C ILE A 121 -8.21 -1.99 -6.92
N GLU A 122 -8.13 -2.38 -8.20
CA GLU A 122 -8.90 -1.79 -9.29
C GLU A 122 -10.40 -1.82 -9.05
N LYS A 123 -10.93 -2.94 -8.51
CA LYS A 123 -12.35 -3.06 -8.13
C LYS A 123 -12.73 -2.16 -6.96
N THR A 124 -11.79 -1.83 -6.08
CA THR A 124 -12.02 -0.95 -4.92
C THR A 124 -11.97 0.53 -5.31
N VAL A 125 -11.02 0.91 -6.18
CA VAL A 125 -10.76 2.31 -6.54
C VAL A 125 -11.51 2.73 -7.81
N HIS A 126 -12.00 1.77 -8.61
CA HIS A 126 -12.49 2.02 -9.97
C HIS A 126 -11.47 2.73 -10.87
N GLN A 127 -10.18 2.60 -10.54
CA GLN A 127 -9.06 3.20 -11.24
C GLN A 127 -7.86 2.25 -11.13
N SER A 128 -7.12 2.04 -12.21
CA SER A 128 -5.88 1.25 -12.19
C SER A 128 -4.70 2.08 -11.68
N PRO A 129 -3.75 1.47 -10.95
CA PRO A 129 -2.51 2.14 -10.58
C PRO A 129 -1.71 2.46 -11.85
N SER A 130 -1.07 3.63 -11.89
CA SER A 130 -0.21 4.03 -13.02
C SER A 130 1.05 3.16 -13.13
N ALA A 131 1.49 2.58 -12.02
CA ALA A 131 2.55 1.59 -11.95
C ALA A 131 2.29 0.66 -10.77
N SER A 132 2.67 -0.62 -10.89
CA SER A 132 2.62 -1.55 -9.77
C SER A 132 3.85 -2.45 -9.67
N LEU A 133 4.26 -2.78 -8.45
CA LEU A 133 5.33 -3.74 -8.18
C LEU A 133 5.01 -4.60 -6.96
N LEU A 134 5.03 -5.93 -7.16
CA LEU A 134 4.80 -6.90 -6.09
C LEU A 134 6.10 -7.68 -5.83
N LEU A 135 6.67 -7.48 -4.65
CA LEU A 135 7.89 -8.17 -4.20
C LEU A 135 7.55 -9.24 -3.18
N SER A 136 8.21 -10.40 -3.30
CA SER A 136 8.23 -11.37 -2.20
C SER A 136 9.15 -10.86 -1.09
N GLU A 137 8.96 -11.35 0.13
CA GLU A 137 9.92 -11.06 1.22
C GLU A 137 11.34 -11.55 0.89
N SER A 138 11.46 -12.68 0.17
CA SER A 138 12.74 -13.21 -0.29
C SER A 138 13.41 -12.30 -1.31
N ASP A 139 12.66 -11.78 -2.30
CA ASP A 139 13.21 -10.85 -3.30
C ASP A 139 13.69 -9.56 -2.62
N TYR A 140 12.88 -9.03 -1.69
CA TYR A 140 13.20 -7.79 -0.99
C TYR A 140 14.43 -7.91 -0.09
N LYS A 141 14.66 -9.08 0.52
CA LYS A 141 15.82 -9.34 1.38
C LYS A 141 17.10 -9.67 0.61
N GLY A 142 16.97 -10.25 -0.59
CA GLY A 142 18.10 -10.61 -1.44
C GLY A 142 18.73 -9.37 -2.08
N ASP A 143 18.03 -8.80 -3.06
CA ASP A 143 18.28 -7.49 -3.65
C ASP A 143 17.12 -7.19 -4.61
N ALA A 144 16.37 -6.13 -4.32
CA ALA A 144 15.26 -5.66 -5.17
C ALA A 144 15.53 -4.28 -5.78
N SER A 145 16.78 -3.80 -5.75
CA SER A 145 17.13 -2.42 -6.09
C SER A 145 16.79 -2.09 -7.55
N LEU A 146 17.08 -3.00 -8.48
CA LEU A 146 16.76 -2.83 -9.90
C LEU A 146 15.26 -2.76 -10.14
N GLN A 147 14.49 -3.68 -9.55
CA GLN A 147 13.04 -3.70 -9.68
C GLN A 147 12.41 -2.42 -9.11
N ILE A 148 12.93 -1.95 -7.96
CA ILE A 148 12.47 -0.69 -7.35
C ILE A 148 12.82 0.49 -8.25
N GLU A 149 14.01 0.53 -8.85
CA GLU A 149 14.41 1.61 -9.76
C GLU A 149 13.57 1.63 -11.04
N GLU A 150 13.32 0.47 -11.65
CA GLU A 150 12.39 0.35 -12.77
C GLU A 150 10.99 0.85 -12.40
N PHE A 151 10.48 0.47 -11.22
CA PHE A 151 9.20 0.95 -10.72
C PHE A 151 9.19 2.48 -10.57
N LEU A 152 10.23 3.08 -9.98
CA LEU A 152 10.33 4.53 -9.80
C LEU A 152 10.41 5.28 -11.13
N ASN A 153 11.13 4.74 -12.12
CA ASN A 153 11.22 5.33 -13.46
C ASN A 153 9.85 5.34 -14.17
N ASN A 154 8.98 4.37 -13.87
CA ASN A 154 7.62 4.30 -14.41
C ASN A 154 6.60 5.22 -13.69
N LEU A 155 7.01 5.97 -12.66
CA LEU A 155 6.14 6.92 -11.96
C LEU A 155 5.99 8.26 -12.68
N ALA A 156 6.92 8.57 -13.60
CA ALA A 156 6.95 9.81 -14.39
C ALA A 156 5.68 10.00 -15.24
#